data_AF-A4JU17-F1
#
_entry.id   AF-A4JU17-F1
#
_cell.length_a   1.000
_cell.length_b   1.000
_cell.length_c   1.000
_cell.angle_alpha   90.00
_cell.angle_beta   90.00
_cell.angle_gamma   90.00
#
_symmetry.space_group_name_H-M   'P 1'
#
loop_
_entity.id
_entity.type
_entity.pdbx_description
1 polymer ?
#
loop_
_entity_poly.entity_id
_entity_poly.type
_entity_poly.pdbx_seq_one_letter_code
_entity_poly.pdbx_strand_id
1 'polypeptide(L)'
;MIQTTIPSPEDRLPVAMYLTARDWLLANDPDAARILTWSRREVAPPRTPDDMAREIVWIILCAGRSAQAARTIEAKVWRAMEAGEPVVSAFGYRAKAAAIERAWFDRDKDFCALQGVVATGDPEAVIAWCKTLPFVGDDTKYQLAKNFGADVCKPDIWLCRLAGIPDKPRYPIKMRFPACMDLCRMLARATNDRAAAVDSLLWLACNKGVLVTDAQASPITLNNKPPRMRSIYESSADGTEDATSRRSQLALDL
;
A
#
# COMPACT_ATOMS: atom_id res chain seq x y z
N MET A 1 -0.42 -20.74 20.88
CA MET A 1 0.14 -19.78 21.85
C MET A 1 0.44 -18.50 21.09
N ILE A 2 -0.03 -17.35 21.55
CA ILE A 2 0.34 -16.05 20.97
C ILE A 2 1.81 -15.82 21.35
N GLN A 3 2.68 -15.57 20.38
CA GLN A 3 4.06 -15.20 20.63
C GLN A 3 4.03 -13.86 21.40
N THR A 4 4.35 -13.89 22.69
CA THR A 4 4.14 -12.76 23.60
C THR A 4 5.17 -11.65 23.39
N THR A 5 6.30 -11.97 22.76
CA THR A 5 7.40 -11.04 22.51
C THR A 5 7.64 -10.89 21.01
N ILE A 6 7.43 -9.67 20.50
CA ILE A 6 7.86 -9.28 19.16
C ILE A 6 9.40 -9.23 19.16
N PRO A 7 10.09 -9.91 18.25
CA PRO A 7 11.56 -9.89 18.20
C PRO A 7 12.11 -8.49 17.92
N SER A 8 13.38 -8.26 18.24
CA SER A 8 14.04 -7.01 17.88
C SER A 8 14.12 -6.86 16.35
N PRO A 9 14.06 -5.63 15.81
CA PRO A 9 14.21 -5.40 14.38
C PRO A 9 15.49 -5.99 13.76
N GLU A 10 16.61 -5.90 14.48
CA GLU A 10 17.92 -6.38 14.06
C GLU A 10 17.98 -7.91 13.92
N ASP A 11 17.27 -8.64 14.78
CA ASP A 11 17.16 -10.10 14.70
C ASP A 11 16.26 -10.55 13.55
N ARG A 12 15.36 -9.67 13.10
CA ARG A 12 14.42 -9.96 12.02
C ARG A 12 15.02 -9.74 10.66
N LEU A 13 15.43 -8.50 10.37
CA LEU A 13 15.91 -8.10 9.05
C LEU A 13 17.21 -7.29 9.20
N PRO A 14 18.37 -7.96 9.14
CA PRO A 14 19.66 -7.28 9.21
C PRO A 14 19.80 -6.21 8.12
N VAL A 15 20.43 -5.09 8.47
CA VAL A 15 20.69 -3.97 7.53
C VAL A 15 21.35 -4.46 6.24
N ALA A 16 22.33 -5.36 6.32
CA ALA A 16 23.01 -5.92 5.16
C ALA A 16 22.06 -6.65 4.20
N MET A 17 21.09 -7.41 4.74
CA MET A 17 20.08 -8.10 3.95
C MET A 17 19.15 -7.11 3.23
N TYR A 18 18.72 -6.06 3.94
CA TYR A 18 17.93 -4.97 3.33
C TYR A 18 18.69 -4.27 2.20
N LEU A 19 19.97 -3.95 2.41
CA LEU A 19 20.82 -3.33 1.38
C LEU A 19 20.95 -4.22 0.14
N THR A 20 21.19 -5.53 0.33
CA THR A 20 21.23 -6.48 -0.78
C THR A 20 19.90 -6.53 -1.55
N ALA A 21 18.76 -6.57 -0.86
CA ALA A 21 17.45 -6.55 -1.50
C ALA A 21 17.19 -5.24 -2.26
N ARG A 22 17.56 -4.09 -1.67
CA ARG A 22 17.42 -2.77 -2.30
C ARG A 22 18.25 -2.67 -3.57
N ASP A 23 19.52 -3.06 -3.50
CA ASP A 23 20.44 -2.95 -4.64
C ASP A 23 20.02 -3.91 -5.75
N TRP A 24 19.54 -5.12 -5.40
CA TRP A 24 18.95 -6.04 -6.36
C TRP A 24 17.72 -5.44 -7.05
N LEU A 25 16.79 -4.84 -6.29
CA LEU A 25 15.58 -4.21 -6.84
C LEU A 25 15.94 -3.05 -7.78
N LEU A 26 16.86 -2.18 -7.40
CA LEU A 26 17.29 -1.06 -8.24
C LEU A 26 17.93 -1.52 -9.55
N ALA A 27 18.60 -2.68 -9.55
CA ALA A 27 19.23 -3.24 -10.74
C ALA A 27 18.26 -4.04 -11.63
N ASN A 28 17.18 -4.60 -11.08
CA ASN A 28 16.37 -5.62 -11.77
C ASN A 28 14.86 -5.34 -11.86
N ASP A 29 14.30 -4.48 -11.00
CA ASP A 29 12.88 -4.17 -11.00
C ASP A 29 12.60 -2.81 -11.66
N PRO A 30 11.69 -2.76 -12.66
CA PRO A 30 11.43 -1.52 -13.41
C PRO A 30 10.78 -0.41 -12.56
N ASP A 31 10.19 -0.74 -11.41
CA ASP A 31 9.48 0.23 -10.57
C ASP A 31 10.32 0.75 -9.41
N ALA A 32 11.41 0.07 -9.04
CA ALA A 32 12.16 0.35 -7.82
C ALA A 32 12.66 1.80 -7.75
N ALA A 33 13.29 2.30 -8.82
CA ALA A 33 13.79 3.67 -8.87
C ALA A 33 12.67 4.71 -8.76
N ARG A 34 11.53 4.47 -9.41
CA ARG A 34 10.36 5.35 -9.37
C ARG A 34 9.73 5.38 -7.97
N ILE A 35 9.49 4.22 -7.38
CA ILE A 35 8.92 4.11 -6.02
C ILE A 35 9.83 4.80 -4.99
N LEU A 36 11.14 4.61 -5.13
CA LEU A 36 12.11 5.22 -4.23
C LEU A 36 12.17 6.74 -4.40
N THR A 37 12.14 7.23 -5.64
CA THR A 37 12.10 8.68 -5.93
C THR A 37 10.86 9.32 -5.34
N TRP A 38 9.68 8.74 -5.62
CA TRP A 38 8.40 9.19 -5.09
C TRP A 38 8.42 9.26 -3.55
N SER A 39 8.77 8.15 -2.89
CA SER A 39 8.74 8.05 -1.43
C SER A 39 9.80 8.90 -0.72
N ARG A 40 10.93 9.18 -1.37
CA ARG A 40 11.97 10.07 -0.82
C ARG A 40 11.63 11.55 -0.99
N ARG A 41 11.10 11.94 -2.15
CA ARG A 41 11.11 13.34 -2.61
C ARG A 41 9.76 13.94 -2.89
N GLU A 42 8.79 13.12 -3.30
CA GLU A 42 7.50 13.62 -3.82
C GLU A 42 6.36 13.45 -2.82
N VAL A 43 6.53 12.53 -1.85
CA VAL A 43 5.61 12.40 -0.71
C VAL A 43 5.59 13.70 0.10
N ALA A 44 4.49 14.44 -0.06
CA ALA A 44 4.24 15.75 0.51
C ALA A 44 2.71 15.97 0.68
N PRO A 45 2.29 16.97 1.47
CA PRO A 45 0.88 17.34 1.55
C PRO A 45 0.30 17.66 0.16
N PRO A 46 -0.97 17.29 -0.10
CA PRO A 46 -1.59 17.56 -1.39
C PRO A 46 -1.71 19.08 -1.60
N ARG A 47 -1.50 19.52 -2.84
CA ARG A 47 -1.50 20.96 -3.20
C ARG A 47 -2.89 21.46 -3.59
N THR A 48 -3.74 20.54 -4.04
CA THR A 48 -5.10 20.84 -4.50
C THR A 48 -6.10 19.83 -3.92
N PRO A 49 -7.39 20.20 -3.84
CA PRO A 49 -8.47 19.28 -3.51
C PRO A 49 -8.49 18.04 -4.43
N ASP A 50 -8.18 18.22 -5.72
CA ASP A 50 -8.12 17.14 -6.70
C ASP A 50 -6.97 16.16 -6.41
N ASP A 51 -5.77 16.67 -6.07
CA ASP A 51 -4.63 15.82 -5.69
C ASP A 51 -4.98 14.97 -4.47
N MET A 52 -5.61 15.58 -3.46
CA MET A 52 -6.05 14.87 -2.26
C MET A 52 -7.11 13.82 -2.59
N ALA A 53 -8.14 14.17 -3.38
CA ALA A 53 -9.20 13.26 -3.75
C ALA A 53 -8.67 12.04 -4.51
N ARG A 54 -7.72 12.23 -5.44
CA ARG A 54 -7.06 11.12 -6.16
C ARG A 54 -6.39 10.14 -5.22
N GLU A 55 -5.67 10.63 -4.21
CA GLU A 55 -5.04 9.78 -3.20
C GLU A 55 -6.07 9.03 -2.34
N ILE A 56 -7.16 9.69 -1.93
CA ILE A 56 -8.25 9.03 -1.20
C ILE A 56 -8.89 7.92 -2.04
N VAL A 57 -9.19 8.19 -3.32
CA VAL A 57 -9.76 7.21 -4.26
C VAL A 57 -8.81 6.02 -4.42
N TRP A 58 -7.51 6.27 -4.61
CA TRP A 58 -6.50 5.21 -4.68
C TRP A 58 -6.55 4.31 -3.43
N ILE A 59 -6.63 4.88 -2.24
CA ILE A 59 -6.70 4.11 -0.99
C ILE A 59 -7.98 3.30 -0.86
N ILE A 60 -9.13 3.86 -1.24
CA ILE A 60 -10.41 3.13 -1.26
C ILE A 60 -10.31 1.93 -2.21
N LEU A 61 -9.67 2.11 -3.37
CA LEU A 61 -9.44 1.03 -4.33
C LEU A 61 -8.52 -0.04 -3.75
N CYS A 62 -7.41 0.32 -3.11
CA CYS A 62 -6.47 -0.62 -2.48
C CYS A 62 -7.04 -1.39 -1.28
N ALA A 63 -8.06 -0.88 -0.60
CA ALA A 63 -8.61 -1.53 0.59
C ALA A 63 -9.09 -2.97 0.28
N GLY A 64 -8.42 -3.97 0.84
CA GLY A 64 -8.77 -5.39 0.65
C GLY A 64 -8.38 -6.00 -0.70
N ARG A 65 -7.41 -5.42 -1.43
CA ARG A 65 -6.87 -6.01 -2.68
C ARG A 65 -5.38 -5.68 -2.87
N SER A 66 -4.76 -6.31 -3.86
CA SER A 66 -3.40 -5.96 -4.28
C SER A 66 -3.38 -4.62 -5.03
N ALA A 67 -2.22 -3.96 -5.06
CA ALA A 67 -2.03 -2.70 -5.79
C ALA A 67 -2.29 -2.88 -7.30
N GLN A 68 -1.88 -4.02 -7.87
CA GLN A 68 -2.08 -4.33 -9.29
C GLN A 68 -3.56 -4.48 -9.63
N ALA A 69 -4.34 -5.17 -8.78
CA ALA A 69 -5.78 -5.27 -8.94
C ALA A 69 -6.50 -3.92 -8.72
N ALA A 70 -5.92 -3.01 -7.92
CA ALA A 70 -6.44 -1.65 -7.78
C ALA A 70 -6.21 -0.82 -9.05
N ARG A 71 -5.02 -0.90 -9.66
CA ARG A 71 -4.68 -0.18 -10.91
C ARG A 71 -5.60 -0.51 -12.08
N THR A 72 -5.97 -1.79 -12.25
CA THR A 72 -6.89 -2.19 -13.34
C THR A 72 -8.30 -1.61 -13.19
N ILE A 73 -8.71 -1.30 -11.95
CA ILE A 73 -10.03 -0.74 -11.65
C ILE A 73 -9.97 0.79 -11.67
N GLU A 74 -8.87 1.38 -11.21
CA GLU A 74 -8.67 2.83 -11.19
C GLU A 74 -8.91 3.48 -12.56
N ALA A 75 -8.33 2.92 -13.63
CA ALA A 75 -8.53 3.44 -14.99
C ALA A 75 -10.01 3.44 -15.42
N LYS A 76 -10.79 2.43 -15.00
CA LYS A 76 -12.23 2.34 -15.29
C LYS A 76 -13.03 3.36 -14.49
N VAL A 77 -12.65 3.58 -13.23
CA VAL A 77 -13.28 4.56 -12.34
C VAL A 77 -13.11 5.97 -12.89
N TRP A 78 -11.89 6.37 -13.26
CA TRP A 78 -11.65 7.71 -13.82
C TRP A 78 -12.40 7.92 -15.12
N ARG A 79 -12.41 6.92 -16.02
CA ARG A 79 -13.21 6.98 -17.25
C ARG A 79 -14.69 7.20 -16.99
N ALA A 80 -15.28 6.47 -16.04
CA ALA A 80 -16.69 6.64 -15.69
C ALA A 80 -16.95 8.06 -15.16
N MET A 81 -16.09 8.56 -14.26
CA MET A 81 -16.22 9.92 -13.70
C MET A 81 -16.09 11.02 -14.76
N GLU A 82 -15.12 10.89 -15.68
CA GLU A 82 -14.91 11.81 -16.79
C GLU A 82 -16.10 11.83 -17.77
N ALA A 83 -16.75 10.67 -17.96
CA ALA A 83 -17.97 10.55 -18.77
C ALA A 83 -19.25 11.00 -18.04
N GLY A 84 -19.16 11.39 -16.76
CA GLY A 84 -20.32 11.71 -15.93
C GLY A 84 -21.18 10.50 -15.56
N GLU A 85 -20.63 9.29 -15.68
CA GLU A 85 -21.29 8.04 -15.31
C GLU A 85 -21.11 7.71 -13.81
N PRO A 86 -22.07 7.00 -13.19
CA PRO A 86 -21.91 6.51 -11.83
C PRO A 86 -20.71 5.57 -11.69
N VAL A 87 -19.86 5.76 -10.68
CA VAL A 87 -18.65 4.96 -10.45
C VAL A 87 -18.95 3.47 -10.26
N VAL A 88 -20.17 3.15 -9.80
CA VAL A 88 -20.62 1.76 -9.65
C VAL A 88 -20.61 1.01 -11.00
N SER A 89 -20.77 1.69 -12.14
CA SER A 89 -20.70 1.06 -13.48
C SER A 89 -19.31 0.48 -13.77
N ALA A 90 -18.25 1.04 -13.18
CA ALA A 90 -16.87 0.65 -13.47
C ALA A 90 -16.48 -0.73 -12.87
N PHE A 91 -17.05 -1.11 -11.72
CA PHE A 91 -16.66 -2.35 -11.03
C PHE A 91 -17.71 -2.97 -10.07
N GLY A 92 -18.94 -2.45 -10.04
CA GLY A 92 -20.10 -3.08 -9.37
C GLY A 92 -20.15 -3.01 -7.83
N TYR A 93 -19.08 -2.56 -7.16
CA TYR A 93 -19.07 -2.48 -5.69
C TYR A 93 -19.74 -1.18 -5.22
N ARG A 94 -21.04 -1.24 -4.93
CA ARG A 94 -21.88 -0.07 -4.57
C ARG A 94 -21.30 0.81 -3.46
N ALA A 95 -20.94 0.23 -2.30
CA ALA A 95 -20.51 1.05 -1.16
C ALA A 95 -19.14 1.74 -1.38
N LYS A 96 -18.19 1.08 -2.06
CA LYS A 96 -16.93 1.71 -2.47
C LYS A 96 -17.13 2.78 -3.53
N ALA A 97 -18.02 2.55 -4.50
CA ALA A 97 -18.36 3.54 -5.51
C ALA A 97 -18.92 4.82 -4.85
N ALA A 98 -19.88 4.67 -3.94
CA ALA A 98 -20.42 5.80 -3.17
C ALA A 98 -19.34 6.54 -2.37
N ALA A 99 -18.38 5.83 -1.77
CA ALA A 99 -17.27 6.45 -1.06
C ALA A 99 -16.31 7.23 -1.99
N ILE A 100 -16.03 6.71 -3.19
CA ILE A 100 -15.22 7.38 -4.22
C ILE A 100 -15.93 8.65 -4.71
N GLU A 101 -17.22 8.54 -5.05
CA GLU A 101 -18.04 9.66 -5.49
C GLU A 101 -18.09 10.74 -4.41
N ARG A 102 -18.33 10.35 -3.14
CA ARG A 102 -18.28 11.28 -2.00
C ARG A 102 -16.92 11.96 -1.86
N ALA A 103 -15.82 11.20 -1.95
CA ALA A 103 -14.47 11.77 -1.85
C ALA A 103 -14.20 12.80 -2.97
N TRP A 104 -14.78 12.60 -4.15
CA TRP A 104 -14.69 13.55 -5.25
C TRP A 104 -15.59 14.77 -5.05
N PHE A 105 -16.86 14.59 -4.69
CA PHE A 105 -17.81 15.69 -4.53
C PHE A 105 -17.49 16.58 -3.33
N ASP A 106 -17.05 16.01 -2.21
CA ASP A 106 -16.74 16.75 -0.98
C ASP A 106 -15.27 17.22 -0.90
N ARG A 107 -14.49 17.06 -1.97
CA ARG A 107 -13.02 17.25 -1.93
C ARG A 107 -12.58 18.61 -1.42
N ASP A 108 -13.29 19.70 -1.74
CA ASP A 108 -12.95 21.04 -1.25
C ASP A 108 -13.08 21.14 0.27
N LYS A 109 -14.16 20.58 0.84
CA LYS A 109 -14.39 20.55 2.29
C LYS A 109 -13.33 19.70 2.99
N ASP A 110 -13.07 18.50 2.47
CA ASP A 110 -12.07 17.60 3.03
C ASP A 110 -10.67 18.19 2.95
N PHE A 111 -10.36 18.91 1.87
CA PHE A 111 -9.08 19.57 1.67
C PHE A 111 -8.86 20.65 2.72
N CYS A 112 -9.84 21.52 2.94
CA CYS A 112 -9.81 22.51 4.02
C CYS A 112 -9.59 21.85 5.40
N ALA A 113 -10.27 20.74 5.69
CA ALA A 113 -10.09 20.01 6.94
C ALA A 113 -8.67 19.44 7.06
N LEU A 114 -8.15 18.81 5.99
CA LEU A 114 -6.80 18.27 5.95
C LEU A 114 -5.74 19.36 6.14
N GLN A 115 -5.89 20.53 5.50
CA GLN A 115 -4.94 21.64 5.67
C GLN A 115 -4.84 22.09 7.14
N GLY A 116 -5.98 22.17 7.84
CA GLY A 116 -5.98 22.48 9.27
C GLY A 116 -5.22 21.43 10.11
N VAL A 117 -5.34 20.16 9.75
CA VAL A 117 -4.64 19.06 10.43
C VAL A 117 -3.14 19.05 10.09
N VAL A 118 -2.77 19.21 8.83
CA VAL A 118 -1.37 19.26 8.37
C VAL A 118 -0.62 20.44 8.99
N ALA A 119 -1.28 21.59 9.15
CA ALA A 119 -0.69 22.79 9.77
C ALA A 119 -0.25 22.58 11.23
N THR A 120 -0.75 21.55 11.91
CA THR A 120 -0.31 21.21 13.27
C THR A 120 1.11 20.64 13.31
N GLY A 121 1.61 20.10 12.18
CA GLY A 121 2.88 19.39 12.12
C GLY A 121 2.89 18.04 12.85
N ASP A 122 1.75 17.56 13.36
CA ASP A 122 1.64 16.28 14.06
C ASP A 122 1.20 15.14 13.13
N PRO A 123 2.07 14.14 12.86
CA PRO A 123 1.73 12.98 12.05
C PRO A 123 0.55 12.16 12.61
N GLU A 124 0.38 12.10 13.94
CA GLU A 124 -0.72 11.34 14.55
C GLU A 124 -2.07 12.01 14.29
N ALA A 125 -2.13 13.34 14.26
CA ALA A 125 -3.32 14.08 13.86
C ALA A 125 -3.71 13.78 12.40
N VAL A 126 -2.73 13.71 11.48
CA VAL A 126 -2.97 13.33 10.07
C VAL A 126 -3.50 11.90 9.99
N ILE A 127 -2.89 10.95 10.69
CA ILE A 127 -3.31 9.54 10.74
C ILE A 127 -4.74 9.41 11.30
N ALA A 128 -5.05 10.15 12.36
CA ALA A 128 -6.37 10.19 12.98
C ALA A 128 -7.41 10.73 12.00
N TRP A 129 -7.11 11.83 11.31
CA TRP A 129 -7.99 12.39 10.27
C TRP A 129 -8.22 11.40 9.13
N CYS A 130 -7.18 10.75 8.61
CA CYS A 130 -7.30 9.76 7.55
C CYS A 130 -8.28 8.65 7.92
N LYS A 131 -8.30 8.21 9.19
CA LYS A 131 -9.20 7.15 9.69
C LYS A 131 -10.67 7.55 9.70
N THR A 132 -10.99 8.85 9.64
CA THR A 132 -12.39 9.33 9.58
C THR A 132 -13.04 9.13 8.21
N LEU A 133 -12.23 8.92 7.16
CA LEU A 133 -12.71 8.79 5.80
C LEU A 133 -13.33 7.39 5.55
N PRO A 134 -14.42 7.31 4.76
CA PRO A 134 -15.02 6.03 4.39
C PRO A 134 -14.01 5.07 3.74
N PHE A 135 -14.08 3.78 4.08
CA PHE A 135 -13.18 2.72 3.61
C PHE A 135 -11.69 2.89 3.94
N VAL A 136 -11.31 3.88 4.74
CA VAL A 136 -9.97 3.98 5.31
C VAL A 136 -9.93 3.24 6.65
N GLY A 137 -9.35 2.04 6.62
CA GLY A 137 -9.24 1.11 7.74
C GLY A 137 -7.99 1.32 8.59
N ASP A 138 -7.76 0.37 9.51
CA ASP A 138 -6.67 0.45 10.48
C ASP A 138 -5.28 0.44 9.86
N ASP A 139 -5.09 -0.24 8.72
CA ASP A 139 -3.81 -0.22 8.01
C ASP A 139 -3.78 0.89 6.95
N THR A 140 -4.88 1.09 6.21
CA THR A 140 -4.89 2.02 5.08
C THR A 140 -4.82 3.49 5.50
N LYS A 141 -5.17 3.84 6.76
CA LYS A 141 -4.95 5.19 7.29
C LYS A 141 -3.48 5.60 7.27
N TYR A 142 -2.56 4.66 7.54
CA TYR A 142 -1.11 4.94 7.55
C TYR A 142 -0.58 5.11 6.13
N GLN A 143 -1.08 4.32 5.18
CA GLN A 143 -0.73 4.51 3.77
C GLN A 143 -1.22 5.87 3.26
N LEU A 144 -2.45 6.26 3.60
CA LEU A 144 -2.98 7.56 3.19
C LEU A 144 -2.20 8.72 3.83
N ALA A 145 -1.92 8.64 5.13
CA ALA A 145 -1.10 9.62 5.84
C ALA A 145 0.31 9.72 5.22
N LYS A 146 0.92 8.58 4.87
CA LYS A 146 2.17 8.54 4.11
C LYS A 146 2.02 9.28 2.78
N ASN A 147 0.98 9.02 1.99
CA ASN A 147 0.77 9.70 0.71
C ASN A 147 0.61 11.22 0.88
N PHE A 148 0.12 11.70 2.04
CA PHE A 148 0.03 13.11 2.41
C PHE A 148 1.27 13.70 3.07
N GLY A 149 2.41 13.00 3.04
CA GLY A 149 3.69 13.55 3.49
C GLY A 149 4.18 13.04 4.85
N ALA A 150 3.36 12.33 5.63
CA ALA A 150 3.79 11.81 6.92
C ALA A 150 4.89 10.76 6.74
N ASP A 151 5.98 10.86 7.53
CA ASP A 151 7.06 9.87 7.48
C ASP A 151 6.73 8.64 8.34
N VAL A 152 5.79 7.81 7.85
CA VAL A 152 5.30 6.63 8.55
C VAL A 152 5.23 5.40 7.64
N CYS A 153 5.37 4.21 8.23
CA CYS A 153 5.15 2.96 7.53
C CYS A 153 3.68 2.52 7.57
N LYS A 154 3.26 1.68 6.61
CA LYS A 154 1.98 1.00 6.64
C LYS A 154 2.18 -0.39 7.25
N PRO A 155 1.60 -0.72 8.42
CA PRO A 155 1.78 -2.02 9.05
C PRO A 155 0.89 -3.08 8.38
N ASP A 156 1.07 -3.33 7.08
CA ASP A 156 0.37 -4.38 6.36
C ASP A 156 0.96 -5.76 6.64
N ILE A 157 0.38 -6.80 6.02
CA ILE A 157 0.77 -8.19 6.26
C ILE A 157 2.25 -8.44 5.96
N TRP A 158 2.83 -7.79 4.95
CA TRP A 158 4.23 -8.03 4.58
C TRP A 158 5.14 -7.43 5.63
N LEU A 159 4.93 -6.16 5.97
CA LEU A 159 5.74 -5.50 6.97
C LEU A 159 5.60 -6.14 8.36
N CYS A 160 4.39 -6.59 8.71
CA CYS A 160 4.16 -7.34 9.95
C CYS A 160 4.98 -8.64 10.00
N ARG A 161 4.99 -9.44 8.92
CA ARG A 161 5.79 -10.68 8.86
C ARG A 161 7.29 -10.39 8.94
N LEU A 162 7.76 -9.33 8.27
CA LEU A 162 9.14 -8.89 8.39
C LEU A 162 9.46 -8.52 9.84
N ALA A 163 8.57 -7.81 10.53
CA ALA A 163 8.69 -7.48 11.96
C ALA A 163 8.49 -8.68 12.92
N GLY A 164 8.27 -9.90 12.43
CA GLY A 164 8.12 -11.09 13.27
C GLY A 164 6.69 -11.31 13.80
N ILE A 165 5.70 -10.66 13.20
CA ILE A 165 4.29 -10.77 13.59
C ILE A 165 3.55 -11.68 12.60
N PRO A 166 2.99 -12.82 13.04
CA PRO A 166 2.23 -13.71 12.17
C PRO A 166 0.89 -13.09 11.76
N ASP A 167 0.33 -13.57 10.65
CA ASP A 167 -0.97 -13.09 10.14
C ASP A 167 -2.13 -13.36 11.12
N LYS A 168 -2.03 -14.47 11.86
CA LYS A 168 -3.10 -14.98 12.74
C LYS A 168 -2.56 -15.44 14.10
N PRO A 169 -3.25 -15.10 15.22
CA PRO A 169 -4.34 -14.13 15.28
C PRO A 169 -3.84 -12.73 14.91
N ARG A 170 -4.71 -11.88 14.37
CA ARG A 170 -4.32 -10.53 13.97
C ARG A 170 -4.02 -9.70 15.22
N TYR A 171 -2.78 -9.23 15.34
CA TYR A 171 -2.36 -8.42 16.48
C TYR A 171 -3.03 -7.04 16.44
N PRO A 172 -3.35 -6.44 17.61
CA PRO A 172 -3.87 -5.09 17.68
C PRO A 172 -2.97 -4.08 16.97
N ILE A 173 -3.56 -3.05 16.35
CA ILE A 173 -2.77 -2.04 15.62
C ILE A 173 -1.75 -1.32 16.53
N LYS A 174 -2.08 -1.13 17.82
CA LYS A 174 -1.19 -0.57 18.84
C LYS A 174 0.06 -1.41 19.13
N MET A 175 0.10 -2.66 18.68
CA MET A 175 1.28 -3.53 18.77
C MET A 175 1.99 -3.64 17.41
N ARG A 176 1.22 -3.78 16.32
CA ARG A 176 1.79 -3.92 14.97
C ARG A 176 2.51 -2.66 14.51
N PHE A 177 1.90 -1.50 14.70
CA PHE A 177 2.46 -0.25 14.19
C PHE A 177 3.82 0.09 14.82
N PRO A 178 4.01 0.09 16.15
CA PRO A 178 5.32 0.35 16.75
C PRO A 178 6.40 -0.61 16.23
N ALA A 179 6.12 -1.91 16.19
CA ALA A 179 7.09 -2.91 15.71
C ALA A 179 7.51 -2.69 14.25
N CYS A 180 6.54 -2.46 13.36
CA CYS A 180 6.80 -2.14 11.96
C CYS A 180 7.58 -0.82 11.81
N MET A 181 7.23 0.19 12.61
CA MET A 181 7.87 1.49 12.57
C MET A 181 9.31 1.43 13.09
N ASP A 182 9.58 0.65 14.14
CA ASP A 182 10.92 0.45 14.68
C ASP A 182 11.83 -0.25 13.67
N LEU A 183 11.30 -1.25 12.95
CA LEU A 183 11.99 -1.87 11.82
C LEU A 183 12.31 -0.85 10.71
N CYS A 184 11.32 -0.09 10.26
CA CYS A 184 11.54 0.92 9.23
C CYS A 184 12.54 2.01 9.68
N ARG A 185 12.48 2.46 10.94
CA ARG A 185 13.37 3.47 11.52
C ARG A 185 14.81 2.99 11.65
N MET A 186 15.01 1.74 12.06
CA MET A 186 16.34 1.14 12.12
C MET A 186 17.01 1.16 10.75
N LEU A 187 16.31 0.68 9.72
CA LEU A 187 16.82 0.65 8.35
C LEU A 187 17.01 2.06 7.78
N ALA A 188 16.05 2.97 8.03
CA ALA A 188 16.11 4.36 7.61
C ALA A 188 17.36 5.08 8.14
N ARG A 189 17.69 4.89 9.43
CA ARG A 189 18.93 5.42 10.03
C ARG A 189 20.18 4.87 9.35
N ALA A 190 20.19 3.58 9.03
CA ALA A 190 21.34 2.95 8.40
C ALA A 190 21.56 3.38 6.94
N THR A 191 20.51 3.84 6.26
CA THR A 191 20.58 4.22 4.84
C THR A 191 20.38 5.69 4.55
N ASN A 192 20.18 6.51 5.59
CA ASN A 192 19.78 7.92 5.48
C ASN A 192 18.52 8.10 4.61
N ASP A 193 17.58 7.15 4.75
CA ASP A 193 16.27 7.18 4.10
C ASP A 193 15.18 7.67 5.04
N ARG A 194 14.04 8.03 4.46
CA ARG A 194 12.78 8.21 5.19
C ARG A 194 12.17 6.86 5.53
N ALA A 195 11.47 6.74 6.67
CA ALA A 195 10.74 5.52 7.01
C ALA A 195 9.72 5.14 5.92
N ALA A 196 9.06 6.14 5.31
CA ALA A 196 8.16 5.99 4.17
C ALA A 196 8.82 5.35 2.93
N ALA A 197 10.11 5.64 2.71
CA ALA A 197 10.88 5.07 1.60
C ALA A 197 11.29 3.62 1.87
N VAL A 198 11.71 3.33 3.11
CA VAL A 198 12.00 1.96 3.56
C VAL A 198 10.75 1.09 3.43
N ASP A 199 9.60 1.54 3.96
CA ASP A 199 8.31 0.85 3.86
C ASP A 199 7.97 0.48 2.41
N SER A 200 8.06 1.45 1.51
CA SER A 200 7.75 1.27 0.09
C SER A 200 8.68 0.24 -0.59
N LEU A 201 9.98 0.25 -0.25
CA LEU A 201 10.94 -0.73 -0.77
C LEU A 201 10.74 -2.13 -0.19
N LEU A 202 10.46 -2.25 1.12
CA LEU A 202 10.19 -3.55 1.75
C LEU A 202 8.93 -4.18 1.18
N TRP A 203 7.87 -3.38 0.99
CA TRP A 203 6.66 -3.83 0.32
C TRP A 203 6.97 -4.35 -1.09
N LEU A 204 7.76 -3.60 -1.88
CA LEU A 204 8.13 -4.01 -3.22
C LEU A 204 8.95 -5.32 -3.19
N ALA A 205 9.94 -5.41 -2.31
CA ALA A 205 10.78 -6.61 -2.17
C ALA A 205 9.94 -7.85 -1.84
N CYS A 206 8.98 -7.75 -0.93
CA CYS A 206 8.07 -8.86 -0.61
C CYS A 206 7.10 -9.16 -1.76
N ASN A 207 6.49 -8.14 -2.37
CA ASN A 207 5.56 -8.30 -3.48
C ASN A 207 6.23 -8.97 -4.70
N LYS A 208 7.52 -8.72 -4.90
CA LYS A 208 8.34 -9.32 -5.96
C LYS A 208 9.02 -10.63 -5.54
N GLY A 209 8.88 -11.04 -4.28
CA GLY A 209 9.46 -12.27 -3.78
C GLY A 209 10.99 -12.25 -3.70
N VAL A 210 11.59 -11.07 -3.55
CA VAL A 210 13.03 -10.86 -3.26
C VAL A 210 13.31 -11.12 -1.78
N LEU A 211 12.46 -10.56 -0.91
CA LEU A 211 12.42 -10.90 0.51
C LEU A 211 11.27 -11.88 0.74
N VAL A 212 11.59 -13.06 1.24
CA VAL A 212 10.63 -14.15 1.42
C VAL A 212 10.51 -14.50 2.90
N THR A 213 9.28 -14.52 3.38
CA THR A 213 8.83 -15.01 4.68
C THR A 213 7.38 -15.49 4.54
N ASP A 214 6.87 -16.23 5.50
CA ASP A 214 5.54 -16.84 5.44
C ASP A 214 4.54 -16.19 6.41
N ALA A 215 3.31 -16.70 6.43
CA ALA A 215 2.23 -16.21 7.29
C ALA A 215 2.49 -16.44 8.79
N GLN A 216 3.49 -17.23 9.16
CA GLN A 216 3.94 -17.45 10.54
C GLN A 216 5.13 -16.56 10.90
N ALA A 217 5.53 -15.64 10.01
CA ALA A 217 6.69 -14.78 10.18
C ALA A 217 7.99 -15.58 10.39
N SER A 218 8.14 -16.71 9.67
CA SER A 218 9.39 -17.50 9.62
C SER A 218 10.61 -16.62 9.27
N PRO A 219 11.85 -17.11 9.54
CA PRO A 219 13.07 -16.40 9.20
C PRO A 219 13.07 -15.88 7.76
N ILE A 220 13.54 -14.65 7.58
CA ILE A 220 13.53 -13.97 6.28
C ILE A 220 14.66 -14.53 5.43
N THR A 221 14.37 -14.81 4.17
CA THR A 221 15.37 -15.26 3.19
C THR A 221 15.42 -14.33 2.00
N LEU A 222 16.61 -14.23 1.38
CA LEU A 222 16.81 -13.54 0.11
C LEU A 222 16.65 -14.54 -1.03
N ASN A 223 15.80 -14.19 -1.98
CA ASN A 223 15.69 -14.88 -3.25
C ASN A 223 16.35 -14.04 -4.35
N ASN A 224 17.51 -14.50 -4.81
CA ASN A 224 18.28 -13.81 -5.85
C ASN A 224 17.84 -14.14 -7.28
N LYS A 225 16.84 -15.02 -7.43
CA LYS A 225 16.28 -15.43 -8.73
C LYS A 225 14.74 -15.42 -8.69
N PRO A 226 14.11 -14.29 -8.32
CA PRO A 226 12.66 -14.20 -8.38
C PRO A 226 12.17 -14.29 -9.84
N PRO A 227 10.88 -14.59 -10.07
CA PRO A 227 10.31 -14.66 -11.41
C PRO A 227 10.55 -13.36 -12.20
N ARG A 228 10.42 -13.37 -13.53
CA ARG A 228 10.58 -12.14 -14.32
C ARG A 228 9.67 -11.02 -13.78
N MET A 229 10.29 -9.91 -13.36
CA MET A 229 9.59 -8.76 -12.78
C MET A 229 8.74 -8.07 -13.85
N ARG A 230 7.46 -7.88 -13.57
CA ARG A 230 6.57 -7.00 -14.35
C ARG A 230 6.33 -5.71 -13.59
N SER A 231 6.17 -4.60 -14.30
CA SER A 231 5.80 -3.35 -13.65
C SER A 231 4.43 -3.50 -12.96
N ILE A 232 4.28 -2.90 -11.78
CA ILE A 232 3.01 -2.80 -11.06
C ILE A 232 2.11 -1.68 -11.61
N TYR A 233 2.67 -0.84 -12.50
CA TYR A 233 1.98 0.30 -13.11
C TYR A 233 1.59 0.02 -14.55
N GLU A 234 2.25 -0.93 -15.21
CA GLU A 234 1.76 -1.49 -16.46
C GLU A 234 0.51 -2.32 -16.15
N SER A 235 -0.67 -1.74 -16.45
CA SER A 235 -1.88 -2.54 -16.54
C SER A 235 -1.67 -3.62 -17.59
N SER A 236 -2.04 -4.87 -17.31
CA SER A 236 -2.27 -5.84 -18.37
C SER A 236 -3.28 -5.21 -19.34
N ALA A 237 -2.81 -4.68 -20.45
CA ALA A 237 -3.65 -3.99 -21.43
C ALA A 237 -4.67 -4.95 -22.07
N ASP A 238 -4.47 -6.26 -21.92
CA ASP A 238 -5.31 -7.32 -22.47
C ASP A 238 -6.27 -7.89 -21.42
N GLY A 239 -7.21 -7.05 -20.98
CA GLY A 239 -8.43 -7.51 -20.29
C GLY A 239 -9.55 -7.91 -21.25
N THR A 240 -9.28 -7.96 -22.55
CA THR A 240 -10.17 -8.49 -23.58
C THR A 240 -9.81 -9.95 -23.85
N GLU A 241 -10.82 -10.82 -23.79
CA GLU A 241 -10.78 -12.28 -23.97
C GLU A 241 -10.27 -13.08 -22.76
N ASP A 242 -11.17 -13.44 -21.83
CA ASP A 242 -11.42 -14.87 -21.49
C ASP A 242 -12.58 -15.07 -20.48
N ALA A 243 -13.63 -14.24 -20.53
CA ALA A 243 -14.83 -14.46 -19.72
C ALA A 243 -15.86 -15.39 -20.41
N THR A 244 -15.67 -15.66 -21.70
CA THR A 244 -16.60 -16.45 -22.52
C THR A 244 -16.16 -17.91 -22.70
N SER A 245 -14.87 -18.24 -22.48
CA SER A 245 -14.38 -19.62 -22.61
C SER A 245 -14.65 -20.49 -21.37
N ARG A 246 -14.68 -19.90 -20.16
CA ARG A 246 -14.93 -20.66 -18.92
C ARG A 246 -16.41 -20.97 -18.63
N ARG A 247 -17.36 -20.42 -19.39
CA ARG A 247 -18.79 -20.76 -19.26
C ARG A 247 -19.23 -21.93 -20.15
N SER A 248 -18.40 -22.36 -21.08
CA SER A 248 -18.74 -23.45 -22.03
C SER A 248 -18.24 -24.83 -21.58
N GLN A 249 -17.40 -24.91 -20.53
CA GLN A 249 -16.86 -26.17 -20.01
C GLN A 249 -17.61 -26.69 -18.76
N LEU A 250 -18.55 -25.92 -18.20
CA LEU A 250 -19.32 -26.26 -16.98
C LEU A 250 -20.80 -26.55 -17.26
N ALA A 251 -21.19 -26.65 -18.53
CA ALA A 251 -22.55 -26.97 -18.97
C ALA A 251 -22.66 -28.30 -19.73
N LEU A 252 -21.68 -29.19 -19.57
CA LEU A 252 -21.70 -30.55 -20.14
C LEU A 252 -21.51 -31.67 -19.11
N ASP A 253 -21.46 -31.36 -17.81
CA ASP A 253 -21.36 -32.35 -16.72
C ASP A 253 -22.39 -32.11 -15.60
N LEU A 254 -23.62 -31.71 -15.95
CA LEU A 254 -24.80 -31.77 -15.09
C LEU A 254 -26.03 -32.22 -15.88
#